data_AF-A0A449H8V5-F1
#
_entry.id   AF-A0A449H8V5-F1
#
_cell.length_a   1.000
_cell.length_b   1.000
_cell.length_c   1.000
_cell.angle_alpha   90.00
_cell.angle_beta   90.00
_cell.angle_gamma   90.00
#
_symmetry.space_group_name_H-M   'P 1'
#
loop_
_entity.id
_entity.type
_entity.pdbx_description
1 polymer ?
#
loop_
_entity_poly.entity_id
_entity_poly.type
_entity_poly.pdbx_seq_one_letter_code
_entity_poly.pdbx_strand_id
1 'polypeptide(L)'
;MTIDIYWRIGMEGDHASLRTPRRYNRGHANGYGPGNIAPAVRDGRLDDYGYIDHMAAVARASESAGFLGGLLPSFPVTDDPWAVSAALARETTTYRFMVAFQPGFLHPVQAARMSASLQRATGGRLVYNIISGGGGPAQLWWGDKVAHDDRYARTSEFLDVLRGVWDGEPYDHSGRFFTTRGAALPPGLAGQPFPEVYFSGSSGAAVAAAGRHADYYLSWLEPFDDLRAKFDGVRAHAEKLGRTPKFAVRIDILARHTEEAAWAEIEQGWAFVDRGAAERAARGDSVGAARIAGWVPETITGYRDLEVSPNVWCGFSLIRGGPAFGLVGSYEQVAERLDQLIDLGVDAFILAGNPHLEEAYRVGEEVLPLLGRSRLTPQARTDTLTVVRMTGDLMTTTETRLPAAVADFAAAAARDAERALRVFRETGTVTGNGTVNFVERVPGEEIAVALNAPGPWADDPTVRPIVATFDGTVLDGAGPAGFVTGYAEVFRRHPEITSVVHVHSPWLGGWAQTHRTLPIRYAAAQRLTLSREIPPHIDRSIGAGEFILQRLAEDPDLVAIFEANGGANVIGRSGLLELAKFVVLLEEGAQYQAIAETLGGSVEFDPSNLAVQWGRTGLADEARRRGLI
;
A
#
# COMPACT_ATOMS: atom_id res chain seq x y z
N MET A 1 -16.79 10.59 -11.80
CA MET A 1 -17.70 10.41 -10.66
C MET A 1 -16.80 10.20 -9.44
N THR A 2 -16.99 10.92 -8.34
CA THR A 2 -16.20 10.72 -7.12
C THR A 2 -16.77 9.52 -6.36
N ILE A 3 -15.95 8.49 -6.12
CA ILE A 3 -16.32 7.28 -5.40
C ILE A 3 -16.10 7.48 -3.90
N ASP A 4 -17.07 7.10 -3.06
CA ASP A 4 -16.91 7.20 -1.61
C ASP A 4 -16.17 5.97 -1.07
N ILE A 5 -15.05 6.12 -0.38
CA ILE A 5 -14.28 4.99 0.15
C ILE A 5 -14.10 5.14 1.66
N TYR A 6 -14.63 4.16 2.39
CA TYR A 6 -14.52 4.05 3.84
C TYR A 6 -13.59 2.91 4.22
N TRP A 7 -12.95 3.01 5.38
CA TRP A 7 -12.22 1.92 6.00
C TRP A 7 -13.06 1.24 7.10
N ARG A 8 -12.57 0.17 7.71
CA ARG A 8 -13.17 -0.45 8.89
C ARG A 8 -12.33 -0.15 10.12
N ILE A 9 -13.00 0.23 11.21
CA ILE A 9 -12.39 0.19 12.54
C ILE A 9 -12.67 -1.18 13.14
N GLY A 10 -11.63 -1.95 13.45
CA GLY A 10 -11.77 -3.17 14.23
C GLY A 10 -12.15 -2.77 15.65
N MET A 11 -13.36 -3.11 16.11
CA MET A 11 -13.86 -2.77 17.45
C MET A 11 -13.99 -4.00 18.36
N GLU A 12 -13.87 -5.20 17.78
CA GLU A 12 -13.86 -6.48 18.47
C GLU A 12 -12.43 -7.00 18.76
N GLY A 13 -11.42 -6.13 18.65
CA GLY A 13 -10.02 -6.53 18.56
C GLY A 13 -9.49 -6.53 17.12
N ASP A 14 -8.16 -6.52 16.99
CA ASP A 14 -7.45 -6.63 15.72
C ASP A 14 -6.37 -7.71 15.80
N HIS A 15 -6.08 -8.30 14.64
CA HIS A 15 -5.06 -9.33 14.49
C HIS A 15 -3.71 -8.67 14.23
N ALA A 16 -2.61 -9.30 14.66
CA ALA A 16 -1.27 -8.86 14.27
C ALA A 16 -0.93 -9.16 12.80
N SER A 17 -1.59 -10.14 12.20
CA SER A 17 -1.39 -10.55 10.81
C SER A 17 -2.44 -11.58 10.40
N LEU A 18 -2.76 -11.63 9.11
CA LEU A 18 -3.48 -12.76 8.51
C LEU A 18 -2.66 -14.06 8.52
N ARG A 19 -1.32 -13.98 8.61
CA ARG A 19 -0.42 -15.15 8.70
C ARG A 19 -0.57 -15.91 10.00
N THR A 20 -1.02 -15.26 11.07
CA THR A 20 -1.15 -15.85 12.42
C THR A 20 -2.51 -15.53 13.02
N PRO A 21 -3.60 -15.96 12.36
CA PRO A 21 -4.91 -15.35 12.49
C PRO A 21 -5.59 -15.61 13.85
N ARG A 22 -5.07 -16.52 14.67
CA ARG A 22 -5.62 -16.84 16.00
C ARG A 22 -5.12 -15.93 17.13
N ARG A 23 -4.35 -14.87 16.84
CA ARG A 23 -3.86 -13.93 17.86
C ARG A 23 -4.49 -12.55 17.69
N TYR A 24 -5.62 -12.34 18.34
CA TYR A 24 -6.11 -11.00 18.68
C TYR A 24 -5.21 -10.43 19.76
N ASN A 25 -4.15 -9.76 19.34
CA ASN A 25 -3.18 -9.17 20.26
C ASN A 25 -3.28 -7.65 20.30
N ARG A 26 -4.28 -7.08 19.62
CA ARG A 26 -4.68 -5.67 19.74
C ARG A 26 -6.14 -5.63 20.16
N GLY A 27 -6.43 -4.98 21.29
CA GLY A 27 -7.77 -4.81 21.84
C GLY A 27 -8.14 -5.72 23.01
N HIS A 28 -9.32 -5.43 23.56
CA HIS A 28 -9.75 -5.94 24.87
C HIS A 28 -10.64 -7.19 24.79
N ALA A 29 -11.23 -7.48 23.62
CA ALA A 29 -12.26 -8.52 23.47
C ALA A 29 -11.80 -9.93 23.86
N ASN A 30 -10.50 -10.23 23.82
CA ASN A 30 -9.93 -11.52 24.19
C ASN A 30 -9.07 -11.47 25.48
N GLY A 31 -9.20 -10.39 26.25
CA GLY A 31 -8.45 -10.17 27.48
C GLY A 31 -7.01 -9.68 27.26
N TYR A 32 -6.33 -9.46 28.38
CA TYR A 32 -4.98 -8.91 28.41
C TYR A 32 -3.98 -9.97 28.85
N GLY A 33 -2.88 -10.12 28.11
CA GLY A 33 -1.86 -11.10 28.43
C GLY A 33 -0.49 -10.77 27.85
N PRO A 34 0.56 -11.50 28.27
CA PRO A 34 1.89 -11.38 27.70
C PRO A 34 1.88 -11.60 26.18
N GLY A 35 2.47 -10.66 25.43
CA GLY A 35 2.50 -10.69 23.97
C GLY A 35 1.37 -9.93 23.27
N ASN A 36 0.46 -9.29 24.02
CA ASN A 36 -0.41 -8.25 23.45
C ASN A 36 0.41 -7.04 23.02
N ILE A 37 0.05 -6.45 21.88
CA ILE A 37 0.64 -5.25 21.31
C ILE A 37 0.01 -3.99 21.92
N ALA A 38 -1.31 -3.94 22.03
CA ALA A 38 -2.02 -2.76 22.52
C ALA A 38 -3.46 -3.09 22.97
N PRO A 39 -3.86 -2.83 24.22
CA PRO A 39 -2.98 -2.51 25.35
C PRO A 39 -2.07 -3.70 25.66
N ALA A 40 -0.80 -3.41 25.99
CA ALA A 40 0.18 -4.42 26.35
C ALA A 40 0.28 -4.55 27.88
N VAL A 41 0.66 -5.73 28.35
CA VAL A 41 1.04 -5.92 29.75
C VAL A 41 2.56 -5.82 29.87
N ARG A 42 3.05 -4.75 30.51
CA ARG A 42 4.47 -4.49 30.78
C ARG A 42 4.71 -4.54 32.29
N ASP A 43 5.69 -5.32 32.73
CA ASP A 43 6.03 -5.50 34.15
C ASP A 43 4.82 -5.87 35.04
N GLY A 44 3.89 -6.67 34.50
CA GLY A 44 2.69 -7.13 35.20
C GLY A 44 1.58 -6.08 35.32
N ARG A 45 1.69 -4.94 34.63
CA ARG A 45 0.67 -3.88 34.57
C ARG A 45 0.25 -3.61 33.14
N LEU A 46 -1.00 -3.23 32.93
CA LEU A 46 -1.45 -2.69 31.64
C LEU A 46 -0.71 -1.38 31.36
N ASP A 47 -0.26 -1.19 30.12
CA ASP A 47 0.23 0.10 29.67
C ASP A 47 -0.93 1.12 29.54
N ASP A 48 -0.57 2.40 29.59
CA ASP A 48 -1.54 3.50 29.50
C ASP A 48 -2.10 3.67 28.06
N TYR A 49 -1.60 2.87 27.09
CA TYR A 49 -2.06 2.89 25.71
C TYR A 49 -3.27 1.96 25.56
N GLY A 50 -4.46 2.52 25.72
CA GLY A 50 -5.72 1.79 25.67
C GLY A 50 -6.11 1.36 24.25
N TYR A 51 -7.14 0.52 24.16
CA TYR A 51 -7.65 0.12 22.85
C TYR A 51 -8.28 1.28 22.08
N ILE A 52 -8.85 2.26 22.78
CA ILE A 52 -9.34 3.49 22.17
C ILE A 52 -8.23 4.26 21.44
N ASP A 53 -7.00 4.26 21.98
CA ASP A 53 -5.84 4.88 21.33
C ASP A 53 -5.45 4.13 20.06
N HIS A 54 -5.55 2.79 20.07
CA HIS A 54 -5.38 1.98 18.85
C HIS A 54 -6.44 2.29 17.81
N MET A 55 -7.72 2.36 18.18
CA MET A 55 -8.79 2.74 17.26
C MET A 55 -8.58 4.16 16.70
N ALA A 56 -8.07 5.09 17.51
CA ALA A 56 -7.69 6.43 17.07
C ALA A 56 -6.52 6.41 16.08
N ALA A 57 -5.53 5.54 16.29
CA ALA A 57 -4.45 5.34 15.32
C ALA A 57 -4.96 4.82 13.97
N VAL A 58 -5.89 3.85 13.97
CA VAL A 58 -6.51 3.35 12.74
C VAL A 58 -7.31 4.45 12.04
N ALA A 59 -8.09 5.24 12.78
CA ALA A 59 -8.88 6.35 12.24
C ALA A 59 -7.98 7.44 11.62
N ARG A 60 -6.89 7.83 12.30
CA ARG A 60 -5.92 8.79 11.75
C ARG A 60 -5.19 8.26 10.52
N ALA A 61 -4.77 7.00 10.55
CA ALA A 61 -4.10 6.37 9.42
C ALA A 61 -5.00 6.37 8.18
N SER A 62 -6.23 5.88 8.32
CA SER A 62 -7.21 5.89 7.23
C SER A 62 -7.60 7.31 6.78
N GLU A 63 -7.78 8.27 7.68
CA GLU A 63 -7.97 9.68 7.29
C GLU A 63 -6.80 10.21 6.45
N SER A 64 -5.56 9.99 6.90
CA SER A 64 -4.36 10.47 6.19
C SER A 64 -4.11 9.75 4.86
N ALA A 65 -4.57 8.50 4.74
CA ALA A 65 -4.38 7.65 3.57
C ALA A 65 -5.52 7.83 2.53
N GLY A 66 -6.37 8.85 2.68
CA GLY A 66 -7.36 9.25 1.67
C GLY A 66 -8.74 8.61 1.82
N PHE A 67 -9.01 7.88 2.90
CA PHE A 67 -10.36 7.38 3.19
C PHE A 67 -11.25 8.50 3.73
N LEU A 68 -12.52 8.52 3.31
CA LEU A 68 -13.50 9.51 3.77
C LEU A 68 -13.86 9.32 5.25
N GLY A 69 -13.72 8.11 5.77
CA GLY A 69 -14.26 7.74 7.06
C GLY A 69 -14.13 6.26 7.36
N GLY A 70 -14.81 5.83 8.41
CA GLY A 70 -14.73 4.45 8.90
C GLY A 70 -16.08 3.88 9.28
N LEU A 71 -16.29 2.60 8.96
CA LEU A 71 -17.34 1.77 9.54
C LEU A 71 -16.97 1.40 10.97
N LEU A 72 -17.87 1.74 11.90
CA LEU A 72 -17.85 1.32 13.30
C LEU A 72 -18.91 0.22 13.49
N PRO A 73 -18.50 -1.06 13.54
CA PRO A 73 -19.44 -2.18 13.64
C PRO A 73 -20.17 -2.21 15.00
N SER A 74 -21.30 -2.93 15.04
CA SER A 74 -22.08 -3.15 16.27
C SER A 74 -22.46 -4.62 16.39
N PHE A 75 -21.78 -5.31 17.30
CA PHE A 75 -22.03 -6.70 17.65
C PHE A 75 -21.95 -6.88 19.18
N PRO A 76 -22.45 -7.99 19.74
CA PRO A 76 -22.31 -8.29 21.17
C PRO A 76 -20.89 -8.23 21.75
N VAL A 77 -19.86 -8.29 20.89
CA VAL A 77 -18.44 -8.37 21.25
C VAL A 77 -17.64 -7.13 20.85
N THR A 78 -18.30 -6.05 20.44
CA THR A 78 -17.65 -4.76 20.12
C THR A 78 -17.96 -3.72 21.18
N ASP A 79 -17.14 -2.68 21.25
CA ASP A 79 -17.54 -1.42 21.91
C ASP A 79 -18.80 -0.82 21.25
N ASP A 80 -19.44 0.13 21.92
CA ASP A 80 -20.58 0.87 21.36
C ASP A 80 -20.10 1.91 20.33
N PRO A 81 -20.61 1.88 19.08
CA PRO A 81 -20.11 2.74 18.02
C PRO A 81 -20.51 4.21 18.18
N TRP A 82 -21.57 4.55 18.93
CA TRP A 82 -21.89 5.95 19.24
C TRP A 82 -20.86 6.54 20.20
N ALA A 83 -20.54 5.82 21.26
CA ALA A 83 -19.53 6.21 22.23
C ALA A 83 -18.15 6.35 21.58
N VAL A 84 -17.73 5.35 20.80
CA VAL A 84 -16.44 5.38 20.09
C VAL A 84 -16.40 6.53 19.07
N SER A 85 -17.47 6.77 18.32
CA SER A 85 -17.51 7.91 17.38
C SER A 85 -17.33 9.26 18.08
N ALA A 86 -17.96 9.45 19.24
CA ALA A 86 -17.80 10.68 20.01
C ALA A 86 -16.37 10.87 20.53
N ALA A 87 -15.70 9.78 20.93
CA ALA A 87 -14.30 9.83 21.35
C ALA A 87 -13.37 10.13 20.16
N LEU A 88 -13.53 9.42 19.05
CA LEU A 88 -12.68 9.56 17.86
C LEU A 88 -12.92 10.86 17.07
N ALA A 89 -14.07 11.52 17.26
CA ALA A 89 -14.39 12.82 16.66
C ALA A 89 -13.32 13.89 16.92
N ARG A 90 -12.66 13.84 18.09
CA ARG A 90 -11.61 14.78 18.50
C ARG A 90 -10.22 14.42 17.97
N GLU A 91 -10.04 13.18 17.53
CA GLU A 91 -8.77 12.62 17.04
C GLU A 91 -8.61 12.77 15.53
N THR A 92 -9.64 13.27 14.84
CA THR A 92 -9.74 13.36 13.37
C THR A 92 -10.36 14.68 12.94
N THR A 93 -10.11 15.09 11.70
CA THR A 93 -10.52 16.41 11.18
C THR A 93 -11.65 16.35 10.18
N THR A 94 -11.57 15.45 9.20
CA THR A 94 -12.51 15.25 8.09
C THR A 94 -13.20 13.88 8.14
N TYR A 95 -12.72 12.97 8.98
CA TYR A 95 -13.15 11.56 9.03
C TYR A 95 -14.64 11.41 9.33
N ARG A 96 -15.34 10.68 8.47
CA ARG A 96 -16.77 10.38 8.60
C ARG A 96 -16.98 9.11 9.43
N PHE A 97 -17.90 9.15 10.39
CA PHE A 97 -18.21 8.07 11.30
C PHE A 97 -19.45 7.31 10.81
N MET A 98 -19.24 6.17 10.16
CA MET A 98 -20.32 5.29 9.74
C MET A 98 -20.71 4.37 10.91
N VAL A 99 -21.67 4.83 11.70
CA VAL A 99 -22.15 4.17 12.91
C VAL A 99 -23.14 3.07 12.55
N ALA A 100 -22.76 1.81 12.81
CA ALA A 100 -23.70 0.70 12.73
C ALA A 100 -24.61 0.66 13.96
N PHE A 101 -25.92 0.63 13.80
CA PHE A 101 -26.83 0.45 14.93
C PHE A 101 -28.15 -0.18 14.53
N GLN A 102 -28.77 -0.89 15.47
CA GLN A 102 -30.13 -1.42 15.27
C GLN A 102 -31.18 -0.45 15.80
N PRO A 103 -32.06 0.09 14.94
CA PRO A 103 -33.12 1.00 15.35
C PRO A 103 -34.01 0.49 16.48
N GLY A 104 -34.22 -0.83 16.56
CA GLY A 104 -35.08 -1.45 17.57
C GLY A 104 -34.65 -1.29 19.03
N PHE A 105 -33.41 -0.85 19.29
CA PHE A 105 -32.88 -0.67 20.65
C PHE A 105 -32.76 0.79 21.09
N LEU A 106 -33.14 1.74 20.23
CA LEU A 106 -33.16 3.16 20.55
C LEU A 106 -34.58 3.69 20.41
N HIS A 107 -34.87 4.79 21.12
CA HIS A 107 -36.04 5.60 20.83
C HIS A 107 -35.70 6.58 19.69
N PRO A 108 -36.55 6.73 18.65
CA PRO A 108 -36.20 7.53 17.46
C PRO A 108 -35.91 9.00 17.78
N VAL A 109 -36.65 9.59 18.72
CA VAL A 109 -36.41 10.98 19.16
C VAL A 109 -35.07 11.13 19.89
N GLN A 110 -34.68 10.12 20.67
CA GLN A 110 -33.38 10.14 21.37
C GLN A 110 -32.23 9.96 20.36
N ALA A 111 -32.40 9.05 19.39
CA ALA A 111 -31.44 8.86 18.31
C ALA A 111 -31.29 10.12 17.45
N ALA A 112 -32.39 10.82 17.12
CA ALA A 112 -32.33 12.12 16.45
C ALA A 112 -31.48 13.12 17.25
N ARG A 113 -31.70 13.23 18.56
CA ARG A 113 -30.97 14.16 19.43
C ARG A 113 -29.48 13.82 19.52
N MET A 114 -29.15 12.53 19.70
CA MET A 114 -27.75 12.06 19.71
C MET A 114 -27.06 12.38 18.38
N SER A 115 -27.75 12.11 17.27
CA SER A 115 -27.21 12.31 15.93
C SER A 115 -27.00 13.77 15.60
N ALA A 116 -27.97 14.64 15.87
CA ALA A 116 -27.82 16.07 15.66
C ALA A 116 -26.71 16.66 16.55
N SER A 117 -26.52 16.12 17.76
CA SER A 117 -25.44 16.54 18.65
C SER A 117 -24.07 16.17 18.07
N LEU A 118 -23.93 14.95 17.56
CA LEU A 118 -22.70 14.48 16.94
C LEU A 118 -22.44 15.18 15.59
N GLN A 119 -23.47 15.41 14.78
CA GLN A 119 -23.41 16.22 13.56
C GLN A 119 -22.85 17.61 13.85
N ARG A 120 -23.39 18.29 14.88
CA ARG A 120 -22.90 19.62 15.28
C ARG A 120 -21.46 19.56 15.79
N ALA A 121 -21.14 18.58 16.64
CA ALA A 121 -19.81 18.45 17.23
C ALA A 121 -18.72 18.14 16.19
N THR A 122 -19.09 17.41 15.14
CA THR A 122 -18.17 16.98 14.08
C THR A 122 -18.19 17.87 12.84
N GLY A 123 -19.18 18.76 12.71
CA GLY A 123 -19.34 19.62 11.55
C GLY A 123 -19.87 18.89 10.31
N GLY A 124 -20.68 17.84 10.45
CA GLY A 124 -21.23 17.15 9.29
C GLY A 124 -20.96 15.65 9.17
N ARG A 125 -20.19 15.04 10.08
CA ARG A 125 -19.43 13.81 9.76
C ARG A 125 -20.09 12.50 10.19
N LEU A 126 -21.38 12.46 10.52
CA LEU A 126 -22.07 11.21 10.89
C LEU A 126 -22.69 10.56 9.65
N VAL A 127 -22.58 9.23 9.56
CA VAL A 127 -23.21 8.39 8.56
C VAL A 127 -23.89 7.23 9.27
N TYR A 128 -25.11 6.88 8.87
CA TYR A 128 -25.82 5.74 9.43
C TYR A 128 -25.54 4.47 8.64
N ASN A 129 -25.22 3.37 9.34
CA ASN A 129 -25.31 2.03 8.81
C ASN A 129 -26.42 1.26 9.54
N ILE A 130 -27.58 1.17 8.92
CA ILE A 130 -28.78 0.58 9.52
C ILE A 130 -28.74 -0.94 9.43
N ILE A 131 -28.86 -1.58 10.59
CA ILE A 131 -28.96 -3.04 10.74
C ILE A 131 -30.30 -3.41 11.42
N SER A 132 -31.10 -4.30 10.81
CA SER A 132 -32.41 -4.70 11.37
C SER A 132 -32.38 -5.98 12.22
N GLY A 133 -31.19 -6.56 12.44
CA GLY A 133 -30.98 -7.77 13.25
C GLY A 133 -31.11 -9.10 12.48
N GLY A 134 -30.14 -9.99 12.67
CA GLY A 134 -29.99 -11.24 11.91
C GLY A 134 -30.81 -12.44 12.40
N GLY A 135 -31.45 -12.35 13.58
CA GLY A 135 -32.15 -13.47 14.22
C GLY A 135 -31.24 -14.42 15.00
N GLY A 136 -31.82 -15.53 15.50
CA GLY A 136 -31.09 -16.56 16.23
C GLY A 136 -30.52 -16.13 17.60
N PRO A 137 -29.59 -16.92 18.18
CA PRO A 137 -29.01 -16.64 19.50
C PRO A 137 -28.33 -15.26 19.61
N ALA A 138 -27.68 -14.79 18.54
CA ALA A 138 -27.04 -13.47 18.53
C ALA A 138 -28.07 -12.33 18.62
N GLN A 139 -29.26 -12.47 18.04
CA GLN A 139 -30.33 -11.49 18.21
C GLN A 139 -30.96 -11.58 19.61
N LEU A 140 -31.10 -12.80 20.16
CA LEU A 140 -31.60 -13.01 21.51
C LEU A 140 -30.67 -12.46 22.60
N TRP A 141 -29.38 -12.33 22.33
CA TRP A 141 -28.45 -11.64 23.23
C TRP A 141 -28.91 -10.20 23.51
N TRP A 142 -29.47 -9.53 22.52
CA TRP A 142 -30.08 -8.20 22.67
C TRP A 142 -31.49 -8.23 23.31
N GLY A 143 -32.00 -9.41 23.63
CA GLY A 143 -33.36 -9.62 24.15
C GLY A 143 -34.47 -9.48 23.10
N ASP A 144 -34.15 -9.35 21.81
CA ASP A 144 -35.13 -9.07 20.77
C ASP A 144 -35.71 -10.35 20.15
N LYS A 145 -36.97 -10.62 20.51
CA LYS A 145 -37.75 -11.78 20.01
C LYS A 145 -38.66 -11.44 18.84
N VAL A 146 -38.61 -10.20 18.34
CA VAL A 146 -39.48 -9.75 17.25
C VAL A 146 -39.21 -10.54 15.97
N ALA A 147 -40.29 -10.94 15.28
CA ALA A 147 -40.23 -11.70 14.04
C ALA A 147 -39.45 -10.95 12.95
N HIS A 148 -38.85 -11.70 12.02
CA HIS A 148 -37.95 -11.15 11.00
C HIS A 148 -38.53 -9.93 10.25
N ASP A 149 -39.71 -10.07 9.65
CA ASP A 149 -40.33 -9.00 8.85
C ASP A 149 -40.75 -7.80 9.74
N ASP A 150 -41.25 -8.09 10.94
CA ASP A 150 -41.64 -7.07 11.91
C ASP A 150 -40.44 -6.22 12.38
N ARG A 151 -39.21 -6.75 12.37
CA ARG A 151 -38.01 -5.95 12.67
C ARG A 151 -37.73 -4.90 11.58
N TYR A 152 -38.00 -5.23 10.31
CA TYR A 152 -37.88 -4.26 9.21
C TYR A 152 -39.03 -3.24 9.25
N ALA A 153 -40.25 -3.65 9.60
CA ALA A 153 -41.36 -2.72 9.82
C ALA A 153 -41.06 -1.74 10.96
N ARG A 154 -40.55 -2.22 12.10
CA ARG A 154 -40.09 -1.40 13.23
C ARG A 154 -38.98 -0.45 12.83
N THR A 155 -38.02 -0.93 12.03
CA THR A 155 -36.91 -0.10 11.51
C THR A 155 -37.41 1.01 10.59
N SER A 156 -38.33 0.71 9.68
CA SER A 156 -38.94 1.73 8.82
C SER A 156 -39.68 2.78 9.64
N GLU A 157 -40.52 2.36 10.59
CA GLU A 157 -41.27 3.29 11.43
C GLU A 157 -40.35 4.16 12.31
N PHE A 158 -39.26 3.60 12.82
CA PHE A 158 -38.23 4.35 13.53
C PHE A 158 -37.63 5.46 12.66
N LEU A 159 -37.26 5.15 11.41
CA LEU A 159 -36.64 6.12 10.50
C LEU A 159 -37.65 7.18 10.06
N ASP A 160 -38.92 6.83 9.88
CA ASP A 160 -40.00 7.80 9.65
C ASP A 160 -40.09 8.80 10.81
N VAL A 161 -40.12 8.33 12.07
CA VAL A 161 -40.19 9.21 13.25
C VAL A 161 -38.90 10.04 13.42
N LEU A 162 -37.73 9.42 13.25
CA LEU A 162 -36.44 10.11 13.38
C LEU A 162 -36.33 11.26 12.36
N ARG A 163 -36.76 11.03 11.12
CA ARG A 163 -36.75 12.05 10.06
C ARG A 163 -37.83 13.10 10.29
N GLY A 164 -39.00 12.72 10.81
CA GLY A 164 -40.10 13.64 11.14
C GLY A 164 -39.74 14.69 12.20
N VAL A 165 -38.94 14.32 13.21
CA VAL A 165 -38.52 15.27 14.26
C VAL A 165 -37.29 16.11 13.91
N TRP A 166 -36.62 15.82 12.79
CA TRP A 166 -35.26 16.29 12.50
C TRP A 166 -35.15 17.82 12.32
N ASP A 167 -36.13 18.43 11.66
CA ASP A 167 -36.06 19.86 11.34
C ASP A 167 -36.52 20.75 12.51
N GLY A 168 -36.88 20.16 13.66
CA GLY A 168 -37.27 20.88 14.87
C GLY A 168 -38.75 21.28 14.92
N GLU A 169 -39.54 20.89 13.93
CA GLU A 169 -40.99 21.05 13.94
C GLU A 169 -41.68 19.98 14.80
N PRO A 170 -42.73 20.32 15.56
CA PRO A 170 -43.50 19.34 16.32
C PRO A 170 -44.07 18.23 15.43
N TYR A 171 -43.71 16.98 15.74
CA TYR A 171 -44.08 15.80 14.99
C TYR A 171 -44.91 14.83 15.85
N ASP A 172 -46.17 14.69 15.45
CA ASP A 172 -47.10 13.69 15.99
C ASP A 172 -47.04 12.43 15.15
N HIS A 173 -46.89 11.28 15.79
CA HIS A 173 -46.89 9.97 15.12
C HIS A 173 -47.61 8.94 15.97
N SER A 174 -48.39 8.07 15.31
CA SER A 174 -49.14 6.99 15.96
C SER A 174 -49.05 5.75 15.09
N GLY A 175 -47.93 5.03 15.17
CA GLY A 175 -47.71 3.79 14.45
C GLY A 175 -47.80 2.56 15.35
N ARG A 176 -47.34 1.42 14.83
CA ARG A 176 -47.41 0.12 15.52
C ARG A 176 -46.37 0.01 16.62
N PHE A 177 -45.22 0.64 16.44
CA PHE A 177 -44.06 0.49 17.32
C PHE A 177 -43.74 1.76 18.12
N PHE A 178 -44.04 2.93 17.58
CA PHE A 178 -43.72 4.22 18.19
C PHE A 178 -44.94 5.15 18.20
N THR A 179 -45.04 5.94 19.26
CA THR A 179 -46.04 7.01 19.37
C THR A 179 -45.36 8.26 19.91
N THR A 180 -45.49 9.38 19.22
CA THR A 180 -44.98 10.68 19.64
C THR A 180 -46.08 11.73 19.62
N ARG A 181 -46.01 12.70 20.53
CA ARG A 181 -46.88 13.88 20.55
C ARG A 181 -46.02 15.12 20.78
N GLY A 182 -46.02 16.04 19.82
CA GLY A 182 -45.23 17.27 19.82
C GLY A 182 -43.73 17.02 19.93
N ALA A 183 -43.24 15.86 19.45
CA ALA A 183 -41.80 15.57 19.53
C ALA A 183 -41.05 16.38 18.48
N ALA A 184 -39.92 16.97 18.84
CA ALA A 184 -39.10 17.76 17.95
C ALA A 184 -37.65 17.77 18.44
N LEU A 185 -36.70 17.97 17.54
CA LEU A 185 -35.37 18.42 17.96
C LEU A 185 -35.47 19.83 18.58
N PRO A 186 -34.71 20.13 19.64
CA PRO A 186 -34.71 21.47 20.21
C PRO A 186 -34.11 22.45 19.17
N PRO A 187 -34.57 23.72 19.12
CA PRO A 187 -34.18 24.67 18.08
C PRO A 187 -32.68 24.81 17.84
N GLY A 188 -31.85 24.70 18.89
CA GLY A 188 -30.40 24.75 18.72
C GLY A 188 -29.84 23.58 17.90
N LEU A 189 -30.45 22.38 17.97
CA LEU A 189 -30.06 21.15 17.26
C LEU A 189 -30.72 21.00 15.88
N ALA A 190 -31.75 21.80 15.57
CA ALA A 190 -32.38 21.80 14.26
C ALA A 190 -31.43 22.35 13.17
N GLY A 191 -31.68 21.98 11.91
CA GLY A 191 -30.93 22.47 10.74
C GLY A 191 -29.56 21.82 10.52
N GLN A 192 -29.20 20.79 11.28
CA GLN A 192 -28.04 19.96 10.95
C GLN A 192 -28.32 19.13 9.69
N PRO A 193 -27.33 18.85 8.83
CA PRO A 193 -27.55 17.95 7.70
C PRO A 193 -27.92 16.55 8.22
N PHE A 194 -28.95 15.97 7.61
CA PHE A 194 -29.38 14.61 7.94
C PHE A 194 -28.30 13.60 7.54
N PRO A 195 -27.90 12.66 8.44
CA PRO A 195 -26.89 11.66 8.11
C PRO A 195 -27.30 10.78 6.93
N GLU A 196 -26.38 10.52 6.00
CA GLU A 196 -26.61 9.57 4.91
C GLU A 196 -26.94 8.18 5.46
N VAL A 197 -27.88 7.50 4.82
CA VAL A 197 -28.39 6.20 5.26
C VAL A 197 -27.87 5.07 4.38
N TYR A 198 -26.94 4.30 4.93
CA TYR A 198 -26.54 3.00 4.39
C TYR A 198 -27.45 1.94 4.97
N PHE A 199 -28.05 1.10 4.12
CA PHE A 199 -28.98 0.07 4.53
C PHE A 199 -28.65 -1.24 3.82
N SER A 200 -28.54 -2.34 4.58
CA SER A 200 -28.27 -3.67 4.04
C SER A 200 -29.45 -4.63 4.17
N GLY A 201 -29.51 -5.64 3.29
CA GLY A 201 -30.43 -6.78 3.41
C GLY A 201 -30.97 -7.28 2.08
N SER A 202 -31.16 -8.58 1.96
CA SER A 202 -31.57 -9.25 0.70
C SER A 202 -32.99 -9.80 0.71
N SER A 203 -33.71 -9.74 1.83
CA SER A 203 -35.09 -10.23 1.92
C SER A 203 -36.07 -9.22 1.30
N GLY A 204 -37.27 -9.66 0.90
CA GLY A 204 -38.28 -8.75 0.36
C GLY A 204 -38.63 -7.59 1.32
N ALA A 205 -38.77 -7.88 2.61
CA ALA A 205 -38.99 -6.86 3.64
C ALA A 205 -37.81 -5.89 3.79
N ALA A 206 -36.57 -6.39 3.66
CA ALA A 206 -35.38 -5.55 3.68
C ALA A 206 -35.30 -4.61 2.46
N VAL A 207 -35.55 -5.15 1.27
CA VAL A 207 -35.54 -4.37 0.03
C VAL A 207 -36.62 -3.30 0.05
N ALA A 208 -37.81 -3.60 0.58
CA ALA A 208 -38.87 -2.60 0.75
C ALA A 208 -38.48 -1.48 1.73
N ALA A 209 -37.92 -1.83 2.89
CA ALA A 209 -37.46 -0.84 3.88
C ALA A 209 -36.29 0.02 3.34
N ALA A 210 -35.30 -0.62 2.71
CA ALA A 210 -34.17 0.08 2.07
C ALA A 210 -34.65 0.97 0.92
N GLY A 211 -35.57 0.49 0.09
CA GLY A 211 -36.17 1.27 -1.00
C GLY A 211 -36.84 2.55 -0.53
N ARG A 212 -37.40 2.59 0.69
CA ARG A 212 -37.97 3.80 1.28
C ARG A 212 -36.94 4.73 1.92
N HIS A 213 -35.93 4.19 2.58
CA HIS A 213 -35.09 4.97 3.51
C HIS A 213 -33.61 5.09 3.14
N ALA A 214 -33.07 4.16 2.36
CA ALA A 214 -31.63 4.13 2.06
C ALA A 214 -31.25 5.22 1.06
N ASP A 215 -30.12 5.86 1.29
CA ASP A 215 -29.38 6.62 0.28
C ASP A 215 -28.43 5.68 -0.48
N TYR A 216 -27.79 4.76 0.26
CA TYR A 216 -26.93 3.70 -0.27
C TYR A 216 -27.47 2.31 0.12
N TYR A 217 -27.72 1.47 -0.88
CA TYR A 217 -27.96 0.05 -0.68
C TYR A 217 -26.62 -0.67 -0.49
N LEU A 218 -26.38 -1.19 0.71
CA LEU A 218 -25.13 -1.84 1.08
C LEU A 218 -25.20 -3.36 0.88
N SER A 219 -24.30 -3.88 0.04
CA SER A 219 -24.10 -5.32 -0.19
C SER A 219 -22.73 -5.78 0.32
N TRP A 220 -22.62 -7.09 0.54
CA TRP A 220 -21.33 -7.78 0.63
C TRP A 220 -20.75 -7.95 -0.78
N LEU A 221 -19.44 -8.15 -0.86
CA LEU A 221 -18.83 -8.69 -2.07
C LEU A 221 -19.37 -10.09 -2.35
N GLU A 222 -19.75 -10.30 -3.60
CA GLU A 222 -20.19 -11.56 -4.21
C GLU A 222 -19.50 -11.61 -5.60
N PRO A 223 -19.48 -12.75 -6.31
CA PRO A 223 -19.07 -12.77 -7.71
C PRO A 223 -19.84 -11.71 -8.50
N PHE A 224 -19.16 -11.08 -9.47
CA PHE A 224 -19.65 -9.81 -10.03
C PHE A 224 -20.97 -9.97 -10.78
N ASP A 225 -21.23 -11.12 -11.40
CA ASP A 225 -22.48 -11.38 -12.10
C ASP A 225 -23.68 -11.47 -11.14
N ASP A 226 -23.52 -12.10 -9.97
CA ASP A 226 -24.55 -12.13 -8.94
C ASP A 226 -24.79 -10.76 -8.33
N LEU A 227 -23.72 -10.01 -8.13
CA LEU A 227 -23.81 -8.64 -7.63
C LEU A 227 -24.56 -7.74 -8.62
N ARG A 228 -24.32 -7.89 -9.93
CA ARG A 228 -25.07 -7.23 -10.99
C ARG A 228 -26.55 -7.58 -10.94
N ALA A 229 -26.88 -8.87 -10.92
CA ALA A 229 -28.28 -9.33 -10.88
C ALA A 229 -29.03 -8.78 -9.65
N LYS A 230 -28.34 -8.72 -8.51
CA LYS A 230 -28.86 -8.16 -7.26
C LYS A 230 -29.10 -6.66 -7.37
N PHE A 231 -28.14 -5.90 -7.92
CA PHE A 231 -28.30 -4.45 -8.11
C PHE A 231 -29.43 -4.13 -9.08
N ASP A 232 -29.57 -4.89 -10.16
CA ASP A 232 -30.67 -4.75 -11.11
C ASP A 232 -32.02 -4.98 -10.44
N GLY A 233 -32.12 -6.02 -9.59
CA GLY A 233 -33.33 -6.29 -8.80
C GLY A 233 -33.70 -5.17 -7.83
N VAL A 234 -32.70 -4.60 -7.13
CA VAL A 234 -32.89 -3.47 -6.22
C VAL A 234 -33.29 -2.21 -6.98
N ARG A 235 -32.65 -1.93 -8.12
CA ARG A 235 -32.96 -0.80 -9.00
C ARG A 235 -34.40 -0.87 -9.49
N ALA A 236 -34.84 -2.03 -10.00
CA ALA A 236 -36.20 -2.25 -10.45
C ALA A 236 -37.26 -2.10 -9.34
N HIS A 237 -36.89 -2.38 -8.07
CA HIS A 237 -37.78 -2.14 -6.94
C HIS A 237 -37.82 -0.66 -6.55
N ALA A 238 -36.69 0.01 -6.50
CA ALA A 238 -36.58 1.43 -6.15
C ALA A 238 -37.25 2.35 -7.18
N GLU A 239 -37.20 1.99 -8.47
CA GLU A 239 -37.89 2.71 -9.54
C GLU A 239 -39.41 2.75 -9.33
N LYS A 240 -40.01 1.68 -8.80
CA LYS A 240 -41.45 1.64 -8.45
C LYS A 240 -41.81 2.62 -7.33
N LEU A 241 -40.82 3.04 -6.54
CA LEU A 241 -40.94 4.03 -5.47
C LEU A 241 -40.50 5.43 -5.92
N GLY A 242 -40.14 5.62 -7.20
CA GLY A 242 -39.66 6.89 -7.75
C GLY A 242 -38.28 7.31 -7.22
N ARG A 243 -37.44 6.36 -6.83
CA ARG A 243 -36.10 6.62 -6.27
C ARG A 243 -35.01 5.97 -7.12
N THR A 244 -33.81 6.57 -7.08
CA THR A 244 -32.60 6.03 -7.72
C THR A 244 -31.59 5.68 -6.63
N PRO A 245 -31.40 4.39 -6.31
CA PRO A 245 -30.49 3.99 -5.24
C PRO A 245 -29.04 4.14 -5.69
N LYS A 246 -28.18 4.57 -4.76
CA LYS A 246 -26.73 4.35 -4.89
C LYS A 246 -26.36 3.00 -4.31
N PHE A 247 -25.27 2.41 -4.77
CA PHE A 247 -24.83 1.09 -4.35
C PHE A 247 -23.51 1.16 -3.60
N ALA A 248 -23.42 0.44 -2.48
CA ALA A 248 -22.20 0.31 -1.70
C ALA A 248 -21.79 -1.15 -1.54
N VAL A 249 -20.49 -1.45 -1.54
CA VAL A 249 -19.98 -2.81 -1.35
C VAL A 249 -18.96 -2.85 -0.21
N ARG A 250 -19.16 -3.79 0.72
CA ARG A 250 -18.20 -4.11 1.78
C ARG A 250 -17.24 -5.21 1.30
N ILE A 251 -15.93 -4.90 1.29
CA ILE A 251 -14.88 -5.74 0.70
C ILE A 251 -13.70 -5.87 1.66
N ASP A 252 -13.29 -7.09 1.96
CA ASP A 252 -12.00 -7.34 2.60
C ASP A 252 -10.89 -7.41 1.53
N ILE A 253 -9.74 -6.81 1.81
CA ILE A 253 -8.64 -6.69 0.85
C ILE A 253 -7.36 -7.28 1.45
N LEU A 254 -6.64 -8.01 0.62
CA LEU A 254 -5.25 -8.39 0.82
C LEU A 254 -4.45 -8.06 -0.44
N ALA A 255 -3.81 -6.89 -0.44
CA ALA A 255 -3.03 -6.41 -1.58
C ALA A 255 -1.53 -6.39 -1.24
N ARG A 256 -0.68 -6.83 -2.16
CA ARG A 256 0.79 -6.76 -2.04
C ARG A 256 1.42 -6.26 -3.34
N HIS A 257 2.72 -6.04 -3.36
CA HIS A 257 3.43 -5.55 -4.56
C HIS A 257 3.34 -6.52 -5.75
N THR A 258 3.21 -7.82 -5.50
CA THR A 258 2.94 -8.81 -6.55
C THR A 258 1.81 -9.74 -6.14
N GLU A 259 1.20 -10.38 -7.13
CA GLU A 259 0.19 -11.40 -6.92
C GLU A 259 0.73 -12.52 -6.03
N GLU A 260 1.92 -13.02 -6.32
CA GLU A 260 2.56 -14.12 -5.60
C GLU A 260 2.74 -13.78 -4.12
N ALA A 261 3.14 -12.54 -3.82
CA ALA A 261 3.29 -12.08 -2.45
C ALA A 261 1.95 -12.03 -1.70
N ALA A 262 0.86 -11.63 -2.37
CA ALA A 262 -0.48 -11.62 -1.77
C ALA A 262 -0.98 -13.04 -1.47
N TRP A 263 -0.75 -13.98 -2.39
CA TRP A 263 -1.16 -15.36 -2.17
C TRP A 263 -0.28 -16.13 -1.18
N ALA A 264 1.00 -15.79 -1.07
CA ALA A 264 1.87 -16.33 -0.03
C ALA A 264 1.37 -15.99 1.38
N GLU A 265 0.76 -14.81 1.57
CA GLU A 265 0.13 -14.41 2.83
C GLU A 265 -1.11 -15.28 3.15
N ILE A 266 -1.94 -15.56 2.14
CA ILE A 266 -3.08 -16.48 2.26
C ILE A 266 -2.58 -17.89 2.61
N GLU A 267 -1.55 -18.38 1.93
CA GLU A 267 -0.97 -19.70 2.18
C GLU A 267 -0.51 -19.84 3.63
N GLN A 268 0.19 -18.84 4.15
CA GLN A 268 0.66 -18.84 5.54
C GLN A 268 -0.51 -18.82 6.54
N GLY A 269 -1.54 -17.99 6.31
CA GLY A 269 -2.74 -17.98 7.14
C GLY A 269 -3.52 -19.30 7.07
N TRP A 270 -3.60 -19.88 5.87
CA TRP A 270 -4.27 -21.16 5.61
C TRP A 270 -3.66 -22.33 6.39
N ALA A 271 -2.36 -22.29 6.69
CA ALA A 271 -1.69 -23.29 7.50
C ALA A 271 -2.29 -23.45 8.91
N PHE A 272 -3.03 -22.45 9.41
CA PHE A 272 -3.71 -22.47 10.71
C PHE A 272 -5.20 -22.82 10.66
N VAL A 273 -5.74 -23.05 9.45
CA VAL A 273 -7.15 -23.41 9.26
C VAL A 273 -7.35 -24.90 9.58
N ASP A 274 -8.33 -25.20 10.43
CA ASP A 274 -8.79 -26.58 10.62
C ASP A 274 -9.62 -26.98 9.40
N ARG A 275 -9.03 -27.82 8.54
CA ARG A 275 -9.63 -28.27 7.28
C ARG A 275 -10.97 -28.97 7.50
N GLY A 276 -11.07 -29.82 8.52
CA GLY A 276 -12.31 -30.52 8.84
C GLY A 276 -13.39 -29.54 9.33
N ALA A 277 -13.00 -28.51 10.09
CA ALA A 277 -13.92 -27.46 10.49
C ALA A 277 -14.35 -26.59 9.30
N ALA A 278 -13.44 -26.28 8.37
CA ALA A 278 -13.73 -25.52 7.16
C ALA A 278 -14.73 -26.24 6.25
N GLU A 279 -14.54 -27.54 6.01
CA GLU A 279 -15.49 -28.36 5.24
C GLU A 279 -16.87 -28.43 5.93
N ARG A 280 -16.90 -28.59 7.27
CA ARG A 280 -18.16 -28.59 8.02
C ARG A 280 -18.84 -27.22 8.00
N ALA A 281 -18.08 -26.13 8.06
CA ALA A 281 -18.60 -24.77 8.02
C ALA A 281 -19.19 -24.44 6.64
N ALA A 282 -18.52 -24.85 5.56
CA ALA A 282 -19.04 -24.74 4.18
C ALA A 282 -20.33 -25.53 3.98
N ARG A 283 -20.50 -26.64 4.71
CA ARG A 283 -21.67 -27.54 4.66
C ARG A 283 -22.75 -27.24 5.70
N GLY A 284 -22.57 -26.23 6.55
CA GLY A 284 -23.49 -25.94 7.66
C GLY A 284 -24.77 -25.22 7.22
N ASP A 285 -25.84 -25.33 7.99
CA ASP A 285 -27.14 -24.67 7.70
C ASP A 285 -27.19 -23.18 8.11
N SER A 286 -26.03 -22.56 8.36
CA SER A 286 -25.97 -21.15 8.75
C SER A 286 -26.27 -20.24 7.54
N VAL A 287 -26.83 -19.06 7.78
CA VAL A 287 -27.11 -18.07 6.72
C VAL A 287 -25.85 -17.70 5.93
N GLY A 288 -24.66 -17.71 6.57
CA GLY A 288 -23.38 -17.47 5.90
C GLY A 288 -22.92 -18.64 5.04
N ALA A 289 -23.12 -19.87 5.50
CA ALA A 289 -22.79 -21.09 4.76
C ALA A 289 -23.72 -21.28 3.54
N ALA A 290 -25.03 -21.03 3.69
CA ALA A 290 -25.99 -21.05 2.58
C ALA A 290 -25.64 -20.04 1.47
N ARG A 291 -24.98 -18.92 1.81
CA ARG A 291 -24.55 -17.90 0.85
C ARG A 291 -23.34 -18.29 0.03
N ILE A 292 -22.45 -19.11 0.58
CA ILE A 292 -21.22 -19.54 -0.12
C ILE A 292 -21.31 -20.98 -0.67
N ALA A 293 -22.35 -21.73 -0.30
CA ALA A 293 -22.52 -23.14 -0.68
C ALA A 293 -22.51 -23.39 -2.20
N GLY A 294 -22.96 -22.42 -3.01
CA GLY A 294 -22.92 -22.52 -4.47
C GLY A 294 -21.56 -22.22 -5.09
N TRP A 295 -20.63 -21.66 -4.32
CA TRP A 295 -19.34 -21.13 -4.79
C TRP A 295 -18.13 -21.89 -4.25
N VAL A 296 -18.32 -22.65 -3.17
CA VAL A 296 -17.28 -23.45 -2.54
C VAL A 296 -17.37 -24.88 -3.06
N PRO A 297 -16.28 -25.48 -3.56
CA PRO A 297 -16.30 -26.86 -4.03
C PRO A 297 -16.63 -27.85 -2.91
N GLU A 298 -17.20 -29.00 -3.26
CA GLU A 298 -17.60 -30.04 -2.30
C GLU A 298 -16.44 -30.53 -1.43
N THR A 299 -15.22 -30.48 -1.97
CA THR A 299 -13.96 -30.83 -1.29
C THR A 299 -12.98 -29.68 -1.45
N ILE A 300 -12.42 -29.20 -0.34
CA ILE A 300 -11.41 -28.12 -0.33
C ILE A 300 -10.04 -28.77 -0.10
N THR A 301 -9.21 -28.82 -1.14
CA THR A 301 -7.86 -29.41 -1.10
C THR A 301 -6.79 -28.38 -0.73
N GLY A 302 -6.99 -27.12 -1.11
CA GLY A 302 -6.09 -26.00 -0.81
C GLY A 302 -6.80 -24.65 -0.82
N TYR A 303 -6.08 -23.60 -0.39
CA TYR A 303 -6.64 -22.25 -0.32
C TYR A 303 -7.04 -21.69 -1.70
N ARG A 304 -6.40 -22.15 -2.79
CA ARG A 304 -6.73 -21.73 -4.16
C ARG A 304 -8.10 -22.20 -4.64
N ASP A 305 -8.63 -23.29 -4.08
CA ASP A 305 -9.97 -23.80 -4.42
C ASP A 305 -11.09 -22.84 -4.01
N LEU A 306 -10.77 -21.84 -3.18
CA LEU A 306 -11.67 -20.81 -2.70
C LEU A 306 -11.57 -19.50 -3.50
N GLU A 307 -10.77 -19.47 -4.57
CA GLU A 307 -10.77 -18.39 -5.57
C GLU A 307 -11.91 -18.63 -6.55
N VAL A 308 -13.04 -17.95 -6.35
CA VAL A 308 -14.29 -18.21 -7.08
C VAL A 308 -14.35 -17.51 -8.43
N SER A 309 -13.53 -16.48 -8.59
CA SER A 309 -13.24 -15.76 -9.83
C SER A 309 -11.91 -15.04 -9.66
N PRO A 310 -11.23 -14.59 -10.74
CA PRO A 310 -9.90 -13.99 -10.62
C PRO A 310 -9.83 -12.93 -9.52
N ASN A 311 -8.93 -13.14 -8.56
CA ASN A 311 -8.68 -12.28 -7.40
C ASN A 311 -9.85 -12.12 -6.42
N VAL A 312 -10.96 -12.86 -6.58
CA VAL A 312 -12.09 -12.88 -5.64
C VAL A 312 -12.03 -14.17 -4.83
N TRP A 313 -11.71 -14.04 -3.56
CA TRP A 313 -11.45 -15.17 -2.67
C TRP A 313 -12.49 -15.26 -1.56
N CYS A 314 -13.06 -16.45 -1.34
CA CYS A 314 -14.16 -16.69 -0.40
C CYS A 314 -13.73 -17.34 0.94
N GLY A 315 -12.43 -17.34 1.24
CA GLY A 315 -11.87 -18.03 2.42
C GLY A 315 -11.56 -17.15 3.63
N PHE A 316 -11.81 -15.84 3.62
CA PHE A 316 -11.39 -14.95 4.72
C PHE A 316 -12.00 -15.34 6.06
N SER A 317 -13.26 -15.76 6.06
CA SER A 317 -13.97 -16.20 7.25
C SER A 317 -13.36 -17.46 7.88
N LEU A 318 -12.67 -18.29 7.11
CA LEU A 318 -12.00 -19.51 7.60
C LEU A 318 -10.70 -19.19 8.35
N ILE A 319 -10.03 -18.11 7.95
CA ILE A 319 -8.78 -17.65 8.56
C ILE A 319 -9.08 -16.89 9.84
N ARG A 320 -9.92 -15.85 9.78
CA ARG A 320 -10.10 -14.89 10.88
C ARG A 320 -11.55 -14.70 11.37
N GLY A 321 -12.53 -15.32 10.71
CA GLY A 321 -13.96 -15.04 10.93
C GLY A 321 -14.44 -13.78 10.21
N GLY A 322 -15.73 -13.47 10.32
CA GLY A 322 -16.35 -12.34 9.61
C GLY A 322 -16.75 -12.67 8.17
N PRO A 323 -16.74 -11.69 7.24
CA PRO A 323 -17.15 -11.90 5.85
C PRO A 323 -16.27 -12.89 5.11
N ALA A 324 -16.87 -13.68 4.23
CA ALA A 324 -16.17 -14.74 3.49
C ALA A 324 -15.40 -14.19 2.28
N PHE A 325 -16.03 -13.31 1.49
CA PHE A 325 -15.47 -12.79 0.24
C PHE A 325 -14.58 -11.57 0.44
N GLY A 326 -13.49 -11.53 -0.31
CA GLY A 326 -12.61 -10.37 -0.43
C GLY A 326 -11.74 -10.43 -1.68
N LEU A 327 -10.91 -9.41 -1.88
CA LEU A 327 -9.99 -9.29 -3.00
C LEU A 327 -8.56 -9.66 -2.58
N VAL A 328 -7.89 -10.49 -3.36
CA VAL A 328 -6.49 -10.94 -3.14
C VAL A 328 -5.68 -10.78 -4.42
N GLY A 329 -4.58 -10.03 -4.39
CA GLY A 329 -3.72 -9.86 -5.56
C GLY A 329 -2.66 -8.77 -5.41
N SER A 330 -2.04 -8.40 -6.53
CA SER A 330 -1.16 -7.22 -6.59
C SER A 330 -1.95 -5.93 -6.35
N TYR A 331 -1.27 -4.82 -6.07
CA TYR A 331 -1.90 -3.51 -5.93
C TYR A 331 -2.73 -3.13 -7.17
N GLU A 332 -2.18 -3.35 -8.37
CA GLU A 332 -2.81 -3.11 -9.65
C GLU A 332 -4.01 -4.01 -9.88
N GLN A 333 -3.90 -5.31 -9.57
CA GLN A 333 -4.99 -6.26 -9.73
C GLN A 333 -6.17 -5.90 -8.83
N VAL A 334 -5.90 -5.57 -7.56
CA VAL A 334 -6.95 -5.16 -6.63
C VAL A 334 -7.60 -3.86 -7.08
N ALA A 335 -6.82 -2.87 -7.53
CA ALA A 335 -7.35 -1.62 -8.09
C ALA A 335 -8.22 -1.89 -9.33
N GLU A 336 -7.80 -2.78 -10.22
CA GLU A 336 -8.58 -3.17 -11.39
C GLU A 336 -9.90 -3.84 -11.00
N ARG A 337 -9.91 -4.74 -10.00
CA ARG A 337 -11.14 -5.36 -9.49
C ARG A 337 -12.10 -4.29 -8.92
N LEU A 338 -11.57 -3.29 -8.22
CA LEU A 338 -12.36 -2.17 -7.70
C LEU A 338 -12.92 -1.32 -8.86
N ASP A 339 -12.13 -0.99 -9.87
CA ASP A 339 -12.59 -0.26 -11.07
C ASP A 339 -13.71 -1.01 -11.79
N GLN A 340 -13.64 -2.33 -11.90
CA GLN A 340 -14.71 -3.13 -12.49
C GLN A 340 -16.02 -3.08 -11.68
N LEU A 341 -15.92 -3.02 -10.35
CA LEU A 341 -17.08 -2.81 -9.49
C LEU A 341 -17.67 -1.40 -9.66
N ILE A 342 -16.82 -0.38 -9.85
CA ILE A 342 -17.28 0.98 -10.18
C ILE A 342 -18.03 0.96 -11.52
N ASP A 343 -17.48 0.31 -12.55
CA ASP A 343 -18.12 0.17 -13.87
C ASP A 343 -19.43 -0.64 -13.80
N LEU A 344 -19.57 -1.55 -12.83
CA LEU A 344 -20.81 -2.28 -12.53
C LEU A 344 -21.88 -1.37 -11.89
N GLY A 345 -21.49 -0.19 -11.40
CA GLY A 345 -22.38 0.80 -10.80
C GLY A 345 -22.28 0.89 -9.28
N VAL A 346 -21.15 0.48 -8.69
CA VAL A 346 -20.86 0.75 -7.28
C VAL A 346 -20.47 2.22 -7.08
N ASP A 347 -21.13 2.89 -6.15
CA ASP A 347 -20.93 4.30 -5.80
C ASP A 347 -20.11 4.48 -4.51
N ALA A 348 -19.98 3.44 -3.69
CA ALA A 348 -19.19 3.48 -2.47
C ALA A 348 -18.57 2.12 -2.10
N PHE A 349 -17.40 2.16 -1.47
CA PHE A 349 -16.74 1.00 -0.90
C PHE A 349 -16.57 1.14 0.61
N ILE A 350 -16.78 0.04 1.33
CA ILE A 350 -16.30 -0.12 2.70
C ILE A 350 -15.20 -1.17 2.64
N LEU A 351 -13.96 -0.75 2.78
CA LEU A 351 -12.79 -1.60 2.70
C LEU A 351 -12.32 -2.00 4.09
N ALA A 352 -11.66 -3.16 4.19
CA ALA A 352 -10.92 -3.52 5.39
C ALA A 352 -9.79 -4.49 5.05
N GLY A 353 -8.84 -4.60 5.97
CA GLY A 353 -7.76 -5.58 5.95
C GLY A 353 -7.31 -5.88 7.38
N ASN A 354 -6.49 -6.92 7.55
CA ASN A 354 -5.91 -7.26 8.83
C ASN A 354 -4.38 -7.33 8.76
N PRO A 355 -3.66 -6.56 9.59
CA PRO A 355 -4.19 -5.64 10.62
C PRO A 355 -4.81 -4.36 10.06
N HIS A 356 -5.81 -3.79 10.72
CA HIS A 356 -6.55 -2.64 10.22
C HIS A 356 -5.69 -1.37 10.11
N LEU A 357 -4.71 -1.19 10.99
CA LEU A 357 -3.83 -0.01 10.98
C LEU A 357 -2.87 -0.05 9.77
N GLU A 358 -2.09 -1.12 9.66
CA GLU A 358 -1.09 -1.26 8.62
C GLU A 358 -1.71 -1.45 7.22
N GLU A 359 -2.83 -2.16 7.12
CA GLU A 359 -3.52 -2.32 5.83
C GLU A 359 -4.24 -1.03 5.40
N ALA A 360 -4.59 -0.11 6.32
CA ALA A 360 -5.14 1.20 5.94
C ALA A 360 -4.12 2.01 5.12
N TYR A 361 -2.88 2.13 5.61
CA TYR A 361 -1.81 2.79 4.85
C TYR A 361 -1.55 2.06 3.54
N ARG A 362 -1.39 0.73 3.57
CA ARG A 362 -1.07 -0.04 2.37
C ARG A 362 -2.14 0.10 1.28
N VAL A 363 -3.41 -0.02 1.61
CA VAL A 363 -4.48 0.14 0.62
C VAL A 363 -4.59 1.60 0.19
N GLY A 364 -4.52 2.55 1.12
CA GLY A 364 -4.65 3.97 0.80
C GLY A 364 -3.51 4.55 -0.02
N GLU A 365 -2.27 4.06 0.17
CA GLU A 365 -1.08 4.55 -0.52
C GLU A 365 -0.78 3.80 -1.82
N GLU A 366 -1.09 2.50 -1.89
CA GLU A 366 -0.67 1.66 -3.02
C GLU A 366 -1.84 1.26 -3.95
N VAL A 367 -3.07 1.14 -3.42
CA VAL A 367 -4.23 0.69 -4.22
C VAL A 367 -5.09 1.88 -4.65
N LEU A 368 -5.51 2.74 -3.71
CA LEU A 368 -6.42 3.84 -4.04
C LEU A 368 -5.88 4.81 -5.12
N PRO A 369 -4.57 5.13 -5.17
CA PRO A 369 -4.03 6.00 -6.22
C PRO A 369 -4.03 5.38 -7.62
N LEU A 370 -4.24 4.07 -7.73
CA LEU A 370 -4.32 3.34 -9.00
C LEU A 370 -5.74 3.29 -9.57
N LEU A 371 -6.78 3.62 -8.79
CA LEU A 371 -8.16 3.65 -9.27
C LEU A 371 -8.30 4.61 -10.45
N GLY A 372 -8.96 4.14 -11.52
CA GLY A 372 -9.12 4.88 -12.77
C GLY A 372 -7.87 4.93 -13.66
N ARG A 373 -6.72 4.39 -13.25
CA ARG A 373 -5.49 4.32 -14.07
C ARG A 373 -5.40 3.04 -14.92
N SER A 374 -6.13 1.96 -14.58
CA SER A 374 -6.16 0.70 -15.35
C SER A 374 -6.78 0.82 -16.75
N ARG A 375 -7.20 2.03 -17.16
CA ARG A 375 -7.64 2.32 -18.54
C ARG A 375 -6.50 2.42 -19.56
N LEU A 376 -5.24 2.27 -19.15
CA LEU A 376 -4.10 2.10 -20.06
C LEU A 376 -3.84 0.61 -20.30
N THR A 377 -4.79 -0.10 -20.88
CA THR A 377 -4.50 -1.36 -21.57
C THR A 377 -3.85 -1.00 -22.92
N PRO A 378 -2.65 -1.53 -23.26
CA PRO A 378 -2.07 -1.33 -24.59
C PRO A 378 -2.96 -1.99 -25.63
N GLN A 379 -3.86 -1.23 -26.24
CA GLN A 379 -4.63 -1.70 -27.38
C GLN A 379 -3.68 -1.76 -28.58
N ALA A 380 -3.36 -2.97 -29.03
CA ALA A 380 -2.54 -3.20 -30.21
C ALA A 380 -3.17 -2.47 -31.43
N ARG A 381 -2.68 -1.27 -31.76
CA ARG A 381 -3.03 -0.59 -33.01
C ARG A 381 -2.11 -1.10 -34.11
N THR A 382 -2.69 -1.93 -34.96
CA THR A 382 -2.15 -2.27 -36.29
C THR A 382 -2.43 -1.09 -37.21
N ASP A 383 -1.56 -0.09 -37.23
CA ASP A 383 -1.55 0.93 -38.28
C ASP A 383 -0.30 0.76 -39.16
N THR A 384 -0.55 0.34 -40.40
CA THR A 384 0.45 0.14 -41.44
C THR A 384 0.91 1.51 -41.94
N LEU A 385 2.16 1.89 -41.71
CA LEU A 385 2.76 3.11 -42.26
C LEU A 385 3.63 2.77 -43.47
N THR A 386 3.18 3.21 -44.65
CA THR A 386 3.95 3.20 -45.90
C THR A 386 5.00 4.30 -45.83
N VAL A 387 6.28 3.93 -45.87
CA VAL A 387 7.41 4.88 -45.95
C VAL A 387 7.73 5.15 -47.42
N VAL A 388 7.55 6.40 -47.87
CA VAL A 388 8.08 6.90 -49.14
C VAL A 388 9.55 7.29 -48.91
N ARG A 389 10.47 6.60 -49.59
CA ARG A 389 11.90 6.95 -49.62
C ARG A 389 12.17 8.04 -50.65
N MET A 390 12.80 9.13 -50.21
CA MET A 390 13.56 10.03 -51.08
C MET A 390 15.03 9.60 -51.03
N THR A 391 15.60 9.28 -52.19
CA THR A 391 17.01 8.94 -52.37
C THR A 391 17.85 10.21 -52.53
N GLY A 392 18.97 10.28 -51.84
CA GLY A 392 19.98 11.32 -51.98
C GLY A 392 21.29 10.92 -51.32
N ASP A 393 22.24 10.55 -52.18
CA ASP A 393 23.69 10.50 -52.04
C ASP A 393 24.41 9.44 -51.17
N LEU A 394 25.39 8.85 -51.86
CA LEU A 394 26.31 7.82 -51.43
C LEU A 394 27.20 8.32 -50.29
N MET A 395 27.03 7.74 -49.11
CA MET A 395 28.14 7.52 -48.18
C MET A 395 28.43 6.02 -48.12
N THR A 396 29.65 5.66 -48.48
CA THR A 396 30.23 4.34 -48.17
C THR A 396 30.27 4.18 -46.65
N THR A 397 29.30 3.46 -46.09
CA THR A 397 29.33 2.97 -44.72
C THR A 397 30.31 1.79 -44.65
N THR A 398 31.51 2.06 -44.17
CA THR A 398 32.36 1.01 -43.62
C THR A 398 31.68 0.53 -42.34
N GLU A 399 30.95 -0.60 -42.40
CA GLU A 399 30.45 -1.28 -41.19
C GLU A 399 31.64 -1.64 -40.31
N THR A 400 31.89 -0.83 -39.29
CA THR A 400 32.88 -1.15 -38.27
C THR A 400 32.23 -2.20 -37.36
N ARG A 401 32.41 -3.49 -37.70
CA ARG A 401 31.97 -4.56 -36.81
C ARG A 401 32.83 -4.54 -35.56
N LEU A 402 32.19 -4.42 -34.40
CA LEU A 402 32.85 -4.60 -33.10
C LEU A 402 33.59 -5.96 -33.08
N PRO A 403 34.80 -6.03 -32.51
CA PRO A 403 35.43 -7.30 -32.18
C PRO A 403 34.48 -8.14 -31.31
N ALA A 404 34.39 -9.44 -31.57
CA ALA A 404 33.43 -10.33 -30.88
C ALA A 404 33.54 -10.25 -29.35
N ALA A 405 34.77 -10.18 -28.81
CA ALA A 405 35.00 -10.04 -27.38
C ALA A 405 34.41 -8.75 -26.78
N VAL A 406 34.45 -7.64 -27.52
CA VAL A 406 33.87 -6.35 -27.08
C VAL A 406 32.34 -6.41 -27.11
N ALA A 407 31.78 -7.03 -28.16
CA ALA A 407 30.33 -7.21 -28.27
C ALA A 407 29.78 -8.13 -27.16
N ASP A 408 30.46 -9.25 -26.88
CA ASP A 408 30.08 -10.18 -25.81
C ASP A 408 30.17 -9.51 -24.43
N PHE A 409 31.21 -8.70 -24.21
CA PHE A 409 31.36 -7.91 -22.99
C PHE A 409 30.23 -6.90 -22.81
N ALA A 410 29.92 -6.11 -23.85
CA ALA A 410 28.84 -5.12 -23.81
C ALA A 410 27.48 -5.77 -23.53
N ALA A 411 27.21 -6.93 -24.13
CA ALA A 411 26.00 -7.70 -23.86
C ALA A 411 25.94 -8.24 -22.42
N ALA A 412 27.08 -8.65 -21.84
CA ALA A 412 27.15 -9.07 -20.44
C ALA A 412 26.92 -7.90 -19.48
N ALA A 413 27.59 -6.78 -19.71
CA ALA A 413 27.43 -5.56 -18.91
C ALA A 413 25.97 -5.04 -18.96
N ALA A 414 25.30 -5.13 -20.12
CA ALA A 414 23.90 -4.79 -20.25
C ALA A 414 22.98 -5.65 -19.37
N ARG A 415 23.19 -6.98 -19.34
CA ARG A 415 22.43 -7.89 -18.46
C ARG A 415 22.67 -7.60 -16.98
N ASP A 416 23.90 -7.30 -16.61
CA ASP A 416 24.25 -6.95 -15.23
C ASP A 416 23.65 -5.60 -14.83
N ALA A 417 23.62 -4.62 -15.73
CA ALA A 417 22.93 -3.35 -15.51
C ALA A 417 21.42 -3.53 -15.37
N GLU A 418 20.76 -4.33 -16.23
CA GLU A 418 19.34 -4.64 -16.08
C GLU A 418 19.02 -5.28 -14.72
N ARG A 419 19.87 -6.21 -14.27
CA ARG A 419 19.77 -6.81 -12.94
C ARG A 419 19.96 -5.76 -11.83
N ALA A 420 20.97 -4.91 -11.94
CA ALA A 420 21.25 -3.86 -10.97
C ALA A 420 20.10 -2.85 -10.88
N LEU A 421 19.56 -2.39 -12.01
CA LEU A 421 18.45 -1.44 -12.06
C LEU A 421 17.17 -2.02 -11.48
N ARG A 422 16.88 -3.30 -11.75
CA ARG A 422 15.76 -3.98 -11.12
C ARG A 422 15.92 -4.00 -9.60
N VAL A 423 17.08 -4.42 -9.09
CA VAL A 423 17.36 -4.41 -7.65
C VAL A 423 17.25 -3.01 -7.08
N PHE A 424 17.84 -1.99 -7.71
CA PHE A 424 17.76 -0.62 -7.22
C PHE A 424 16.32 -0.08 -7.12
N ARG A 425 15.44 -0.49 -8.04
CA ARG A 425 14.01 -0.14 -7.98
C ARG A 425 13.31 -0.91 -6.86
N GLU A 426 13.53 -2.22 -6.75
CA GLU A 426 12.93 -3.10 -5.73
C GLU A 426 13.36 -2.73 -4.30
N THR A 427 14.60 -2.27 -4.11
CA THR A 427 15.14 -1.88 -2.80
C THR A 427 14.98 -0.40 -2.48
N GLY A 428 14.43 0.40 -3.40
CA GLY A 428 14.34 1.87 -3.26
C GLY A 428 15.71 2.57 -3.23
N THR A 429 16.77 1.91 -3.71
CA THR A 429 18.14 2.48 -3.77
C THR A 429 18.25 3.61 -4.81
N VAL A 430 17.34 3.68 -5.78
CA VAL A 430 17.25 4.82 -6.70
C VAL A 430 15.97 5.61 -6.45
N THR A 431 16.04 6.93 -6.61
CA THR A 431 14.87 7.81 -6.55
C THR A 431 13.86 7.51 -7.67
N GLY A 432 12.63 8.00 -7.55
CA GLY A 432 11.56 7.76 -8.53
C GLY A 432 11.85 8.22 -9.96
N ASN A 433 12.79 9.15 -10.17
CA ASN A 433 13.25 9.54 -11.51
C ASN A 433 14.14 8.46 -12.17
N GLY A 434 14.65 7.50 -11.39
CA GLY A 434 15.40 6.34 -11.89
C GLY A 434 16.78 6.67 -12.47
N THR A 435 17.39 7.80 -12.12
CA THR A 435 18.66 8.25 -12.72
C THR A 435 19.83 7.38 -12.27
N VAL A 436 20.31 6.54 -13.19
CA VAL A 436 21.50 5.69 -13.02
C VAL A 436 22.23 5.62 -14.36
N ASN A 437 23.54 5.86 -14.35
CA ASN A 437 24.39 5.72 -15.53
C ASN A 437 25.65 4.95 -15.13
N PHE A 438 25.77 3.70 -15.58
CA PHE A 438 26.99 2.93 -15.42
C PHE A 438 27.95 3.18 -16.58
N VAL A 439 29.25 3.17 -16.28
CA VAL A 439 30.32 3.11 -17.27
C VAL A 439 31.27 1.99 -16.84
N GLU A 440 31.44 0.99 -17.70
CA GLU A 440 32.31 -0.15 -17.43
C GLU A 440 33.36 -0.29 -18.53
N ARG A 441 34.64 -0.30 -18.14
CA ARG A 441 35.75 -0.44 -19.09
C ARG A 441 35.82 -1.85 -19.64
N VAL A 442 36.17 -1.97 -20.91
CA VAL A 442 36.51 -3.25 -21.53
C VAL A 442 37.93 -3.64 -21.10
N PRO A 443 38.16 -4.83 -20.52
CA PRO A 443 39.49 -5.22 -20.05
C PRO A 443 40.54 -5.20 -21.17
N GLY A 444 41.64 -4.47 -20.95
CA GLY A 444 42.78 -4.42 -21.87
C GLY A 444 42.62 -3.48 -23.07
N GLU A 445 41.48 -2.81 -23.20
CA GLU A 445 41.15 -1.93 -24.33
C GLU A 445 40.90 -0.49 -23.84
N GLU A 446 41.15 0.51 -24.70
CA GLU A 446 40.71 1.90 -24.46
C GLU A 446 39.25 2.10 -24.90
N ILE A 447 38.37 1.20 -24.46
CA ILE A 447 36.95 1.15 -24.78
C ILE A 447 36.16 1.00 -23.47
N ALA A 448 35.01 1.66 -23.37
CA ALA A 448 34.06 1.41 -22.30
C ALA A 448 32.62 1.31 -22.84
N VAL A 449 31.78 0.69 -22.02
CA VAL A 449 30.35 0.54 -22.25
C VAL A 449 29.63 1.46 -21.28
N ALA A 450 28.86 2.42 -21.81
CA ALA A 450 27.94 3.23 -21.03
C ALA A 450 26.53 2.64 -21.07
N LEU A 451 25.89 2.55 -19.90
CA LEU A 451 24.61 1.88 -19.68
C LEU A 451 23.73 2.83 -18.87
N ASN A 452 22.84 3.53 -19.57
CA ASN A 452 21.94 4.51 -18.96
C ASN A 452 20.60 3.85 -18.65
N ALA A 453 20.08 4.09 -17.45
CA ALA A 453 18.75 3.63 -17.09
C ALA A 453 17.70 4.35 -17.95
N PRO A 454 16.79 3.61 -18.62
CA PRO A 454 15.63 4.23 -19.21
C PRO A 454 14.79 4.85 -18.08
N GLY A 455 14.43 6.11 -18.27
CA GLY A 455 13.60 6.84 -17.31
C GLY A 455 12.24 6.17 -17.12
N PRO A 456 11.51 6.47 -16.04
CA PRO A 456 10.22 5.83 -15.73
C PRO A 456 9.13 6.06 -16.79
N TRP A 457 9.34 7.03 -17.70
CA TRP A 457 8.44 7.39 -18.79
C TRP A 457 8.89 6.86 -20.16
N ALA A 458 9.96 6.07 -20.22
CA ALA A 458 10.43 5.52 -21.49
C ALA A 458 9.46 4.46 -22.02
N ASP A 459 9.05 4.59 -23.28
CA ASP A 459 8.21 3.59 -23.95
C ASP A 459 8.89 2.21 -24.01
N ASP A 460 10.22 2.20 -24.08
CA ASP A 460 11.07 1.00 -24.07
C ASP A 460 11.94 0.97 -22.81
N PRO A 461 11.71 0.03 -21.88
CA PRO A 461 12.47 -0.08 -20.64
C PRO A 461 13.78 -0.86 -20.79
N THR A 462 14.17 -1.28 -22.00
CA THR A 462 15.42 -2.00 -22.25
C THR A 462 16.64 -1.08 -22.12
N VAL A 463 17.67 -1.55 -21.41
CA VAL A 463 18.95 -0.84 -21.31
C VAL A 463 19.72 -1.05 -22.61
N ARG A 464 20.01 0.04 -23.31
CA ARG A 464 20.77 0.02 -24.57
C ARG A 464 22.22 0.43 -24.31
N PRO A 465 23.21 -0.47 -24.50
CA PRO A 465 24.61 -0.12 -24.32
C PRO A 465 25.06 0.87 -25.38
N ILE A 466 25.94 1.79 -24.98
CA ILE A 466 26.73 2.63 -25.88
C ILE A 466 28.18 2.21 -25.72
N VAL A 467 28.78 1.67 -26.77
CA VAL A 467 30.19 1.27 -26.77
C VAL A 467 31.00 2.38 -27.42
N ALA A 468 31.95 2.96 -26.68
CA ALA A 468 32.77 4.05 -27.20
C ALA A 468 34.23 3.92 -26.75
N THR A 469 35.14 4.47 -27.56
CA THR A 469 36.55 4.62 -27.18
C THR A 469 36.70 5.72 -26.13
N PHE A 470 37.81 5.70 -25.40
CA PHE A 470 38.14 6.74 -24.41
C PHE A 470 38.28 8.14 -25.02
N ASP A 471 38.61 8.23 -26.31
CA ASP A 471 38.69 9.49 -27.06
C ASP A 471 37.33 9.96 -27.62
N GLY A 472 36.25 9.23 -27.34
CA GLY A 472 34.87 9.63 -27.66
C GLY A 472 34.34 9.15 -29.00
N THR A 473 35.02 8.21 -29.67
CA THR A 473 34.49 7.58 -30.89
C THR A 473 33.46 6.52 -30.50
N VAL A 474 32.20 6.70 -30.90
CA VAL A 474 31.14 5.70 -30.70
C VAL A 474 31.32 4.57 -31.71
N LEU A 475 31.45 3.34 -31.20
CA LEU A 475 31.63 2.12 -31.99
C LEU A 475 30.31 1.36 -32.18
N ASP A 476 29.40 1.44 -31.21
CA ASP A 476 28.06 0.84 -31.26
C ASP A 476 27.08 1.54 -30.30
N GLY A 477 25.78 1.47 -30.62
CA GLY A 477 24.70 2.11 -29.85
C GLY A 477 24.35 3.54 -30.31
N ALA A 478 23.21 4.03 -29.81
CA ALA A 478 22.70 5.37 -30.14
C ALA A 478 22.79 6.29 -28.92
N GLY A 479 23.68 7.28 -28.96
CA GLY A 479 23.81 8.29 -27.91
C GLY A 479 25.21 8.91 -27.84
N PRO A 480 25.41 9.94 -27.00
CA PRO A 480 26.70 10.59 -26.84
C PRO A 480 27.67 9.75 -26.01
N ALA A 481 28.96 9.82 -26.32
CA ALA A 481 30.05 9.17 -25.56
C ALA A 481 30.41 9.91 -24.25
N GLY A 482 29.64 10.92 -23.85
CA GLY A 482 30.00 11.88 -22.78
C GLY A 482 30.34 11.21 -21.44
N PHE A 483 29.60 10.19 -21.04
CA PHE A 483 29.89 9.42 -19.82
C PHE A 483 31.20 8.62 -19.92
N VAL A 484 31.50 8.05 -21.10
CA VAL A 484 32.79 7.35 -21.32
C VAL A 484 33.95 8.34 -21.26
N THR A 485 33.87 9.43 -22.01
CA THR A 485 34.94 10.45 -22.04
C THR A 485 35.13 11.12 -20.68
N GLY A 486 34.06 11.26 -19.88
CA GLY A 486 34.12 11.85 -18.55
C GLY A 486 34.95 11.06 -17.53
N TYR A 487 35.11 9.75 -17.73
CA TYR A 487 35.89 8.86 -16.86
C TYR A 487 37.11 8.22 -17.54
N ALA A 488 37.35 8.52 -18.82
CA ALA A 488 38.45 7.96 -19.61
C ALA A 488 39.82 8.09 -18.93
N GLU A 489 40.16 9.29 -18.45
CA GLU A 489 41.44 9.53 -17.76
C GLU A 489 41.53 8.80 -16.41
N VAL A 490 40.40 8.59 -15.72
CA VAL A 490 40.34 7.75 -14.50
C VAL A 490 40.76 6.32 -14.88
N PHE A 491 40.14 5.73 -15.90
CA PHE A 491 40.45 4.37 -16.33
C PHE A 491 41.87 4.19 -16.88
N ARG A 492 42.44 5.21 -17.54
CA ARG A 492 43.83 5.17 -18.04
C ARG A 492 44.85 5.16 -16.91
N ARG A 493 44.67 6.04 -15.91
CA ARG A 493 45.64 6.20 -14.81
C ARG A 493 45.48 5.16 -13.72
N HIS A 494 44.25 4.64 -13.56
CA HIS A 494 43.87 3.68 -12.53
C HIS A 494 43.26 2.43 -13.18
N PRO A 495 44.10 1.53 -13.76
CA PRO A 495 43.61 0.35 -14.45
C PRO A 495 42.86 -0.65 -13.55
N GLU A 496 43.03 -0.55 -12.24
CA GLU A 496 42.28 -1.28 -11.22
C GLU A 496 40.82 -0.85 -11.09
N ILE A 497 40.47 0.37 -11.53
CA ILE A 497 39.09 0.86 -11.54
C ILE A 497 38.41 0.31 -12.79
N THR A 498 37.44 -0.58 -12.59
CA THR A 498 36.73 -1.29 -13.65
C THR A 498 35.45 -0.59 -14.08
N SER A 499 34.82 0.13 -13.15
CA SER A 499 33.48 0.67 -13.36
C SER A 499 33.25 1.92 -12.54
N VAL A 500 32.40 2.81 -13.05
CA VAL A 500 31.88 3.98 -12.32
C VAL A 500 30.38 4.03 -12.53
N VAL A 501 29.62 4.39 -11.51
CA VAL A 501 28.18 4.65 -11.63
C VAL A 501 27.84 6.02 -11.10
N HIS A 502 27.15 6.81 -11.90
CA HIS A 502 26.44 7.99 -11.43
C HIS A 502 25.02 7.58 -11.03
N VAL A 503 24.64 7.80 -9.78
CA VAL A 503 23.34 7.39 -9.23
C VAL A 503 22.70 8.52 -8.42
N HIS A 504 21.39 8.71 -8.61
CA HIS A 504 20.57 9.53 -7.73
C HIS A 504 19.78 8.65 -6.77
N SER A 505 20.29 8.50 -5.56
CA SER A 505 19.62 7.75 -4.50
C SER A 505 19.05 8.69 -3.42
N PRO A 506 18.00 8.28 -2.70
CA PRO A 506 17.36 9.11 -1.68
C PRO A 506 18.32 9.60 -0.58
N TRP A 507 19.10 8.70 0.02
CA TRP A 507 19.89 8.98 1.21
C TRP A 507 21.28 9.52 0.87
N LEU A 508 22.02 8.91 -0.07
CA LEU A 508 23.28 9.53 -0.55
C LEU A 508 23.00 10.90 -1.18
N GLY A 509 21.90 11.06 -1.92
CA GLY A 509 21.50 12.36 -2.46
C GLY A 509 21.09 13.37 -1.38
N GLY A 510 20.46 12.92 -0.30
CA GLY A 510 20.20 13.73 0.89
C GLY A 510 21.51 14.22 1.54
N TRP A 511 22.50 13.34 1.69
CA TRP A 511 23.83 13.69 2.19
C TRP A 511 24.58 14.63 1.25
N ALA A 512 24.54 14.38 -0.06
CA ALA A 512 25.15 15.23 -1.08
C ALA A 512 24.68 16.68 -0.94
N GLN A 513 23.38 16.90 -0.71
CA GLN A 513 22.81 18.24 -0.51
C GLN A 513 23.28 18.95 0.76
N THR A 514 23.86 18.24 1.72
CA THR A 514 24.46 18.89 2.89
C THR A 514 25.77 19.59 2.57
N HIS A 515 26.40 19.28 1.43
CA HIS A 515 27.74 19.73 1.05
C HIS A 515 28.81 19.40 2.12
N ARG A 516 28.56 18.36 2.93
CA ARG A 516 29.50 17.83 3.92
C ARG A 516 30.05 16.50 3.43
N THR A 517 31.23 16.18 3.94
CA THR A 517 31.80 14.84 3.84
C THR A 517 30.96 13.83 4.62
N LEU A 518 30.63 12.69 4.01
CA LEU A 518 29.97 11.57 4.71
C LEU A 518 31.04 10.60 5.23
N PRO A 519 31.26 10.47 6.55
CA PRO A 519 32.10 9.40 7.08
C PRO A 519 31.42 8.04 6.84
N ILE A 520 32.16 7.03 6.39
CA ILE A 520 31.63 5.68 6.15
C ILE A 520 31.70 4.91 7.46
N ARG A 521 30.61 4.89 8.22
CA ARG A 521 30.55 4.25 9.55
C ARG A 521 29.81 2.93 9.56
N TYR A 522 28.99 2.67 8.55
CA TYR A 522 28.22 1.43 8.50
C TYR A 522 29.12 0.21 8.29
N ALA A 523 29.08 -0.76 9.22
CA ALA A 523 30.01 -1.89 9.26
C ALA A 523 30.01 -2.73 7.97
N ALA A 524 28.86 -2.90 7.32
CA ALA A 524 28.76 -3.66 6.08
C ALA A 524 29.43 -2.94 4.89
N ALA A 525 29.34 -1.61 4.83
CA ALA A 525 30.04 -0.81 3.84
C ALA A 525 31.56 -0.78 4.12
N GLN A 526 31.95 -0.53 5.37
CA GLN A 526 33.35 -0.51 5.81
C GLN A 526 34.06 -1.84 5.51
N ARG A 527 33.36 -2.97 5.60
CA ARG A 527 33.92 -4.29 5.30
C ARG A 527 34.53 -4.38 3.89
N LEU A 528 34.04 -3.60 2.94
CA LEU A 528 34.39 -3.69 1.52
C LEU A 528 35.38 -2.61 1.05
N THR A 529 35.79 -1.70 1.92
CA THR A 529 36.71 -0.61 1.55
C THR A 529 37.61 -0.18 2.71
N LEU A 530 38.78 0.35 2.37
CA LEU A 530 39.66 1.06 3.29
C LEU A 530 39.40 2.57 3.31
N SER A 531 38.69 3.10 2.31
CA SER A 531 38.25 4.50 2.30
C SER A 531 37.32 4.77 3.47
N ARG A 532 37.47 5.94 4.07
CA ARG A 532 36.79 6.30 5.32
C ARG A 532 35.68 7.31 5.13
N GLU A 533 35.61 7.95 3.97
CA GLU A 533 34.68 9.04 3.75
C GLU A 533 34.34 9.26 2.28
N ILE A 534 33.22 9.95 2.03
CA ILE A 534 32.77 10.37 0.70
C ILE A 534 32.81 11.90 0.66
N PRO A 535 33.75 12.49 -0.09
CA PRO A 535 33.90 13.94 -0.16
C PRO A 535 32.88 14.59 -1.12
N PRO A 536 32.49 15.85 -0.89
CA PRO A 536 31.59 16.58 -1.77
C PRO A 536 32.34 17.29 -2.92
N HIS A 537 31.92 17.03 -4.15
CA HIS A 537 32.32 17.73 -5.37
C HIS A 537 31.35 18.90 -5.62
N ILE A 538 31.69 20.07 -5.07
CA ILE A 538 30.84 21.28 -5.10
C ILE A 538 31.18 22.16 -6.32
N ASP A 539 32.47 22.28 -6.66
CA ASP A 539 32.94 23.13 -7.77
C ASP A 539 32.75 22.44 -9.12
N ARG A 540 31.65 22.78 -9.79
CA ARG A 540 31.26 22.22 -11.10
C ARG A 540 32.08 22.75 -12.27
N SER A 541 33.05 23.65 -12.05
CA SER A 541 34.02 24.01 -13.10
C SER A 541 35.02 22.88 -13.35
N ILE A 542 35.17 21.96 -12.40
CA ILE A 542 35.98 20.75 -12.49
C ILE A 542 35.07 19.59 -12.90
N GLY A 543 35.53 18.76 -13.85
CA GLY A 543 34.79 17.56 -14.23
C GLY A 543 34.84 16.48 -13.14
N ALA A 544 33.79 15.67 -13.02
CA ALA A 544 33.74 14.60 -12.02
C ALA A 544 34.95 13.65 -12.09
N GLY A 545 35.37 13.24 -13.29
CA GLY A 545 36.56 12.41 -13.47
C GLY A 545 37.86 13.09 -13.01
N GLU A 546 38.01 14.39 -13.26
CA GLU A 546 39.17 15.15 -12.78
C GLU A 546 39.17 15.26 -11.25
N PHE A 547 38.02 15.53 -10.64
CA PHE A 547 37.89 15.57 -9.18
C PHE A 547 38.17 14.20 -8.54
N ILE A 548 37.70 13.11 -9.17
CA ILE A 548 38.03 11.74 -8.74
C ILE A 548 39.54 11.52 -8.76
N LEU A 549 40.24 11.93 -9.82
CA LEU A 549 41.70 11.80 -9.90
C LEU A 549 42.42 12.59 -8.81
N GLN A 550 41.96 13.81 -8.50
CA GLN A 550 42.51 14.60 -7.40
C GLN A 550 42.34 13.90 -6.05
N ARG A 551 41.16 13.33 -5.78
CA ARG A 551 40.88 12.61 -4.54
C ARG A 551 41.58 11.27 -4.46
N LEU A 552 41.77 10.54 -5.57
CA LEU A 552 42.53 9.29 -5.60
C LEU A 552 44.01 9.48 -5.26
N ALA A 553 44.58 10.67 -5.49
CA ALA A 553 45.93 11.00 -5.05
C ALA A 553 46.06 11.11 -3.52
N GLU A 554 44.96 11.39 -2.82
CA GLU A 554 44.89 11.53 -1.36
C GLU A 554 44.41 10.21 -0.71
N ASP A 555 43.37 9.60 -1.28
CA ASP A 555 42.78 8.32 -0.87
C ASP A 555 42.76 7.33 -2.05
N PRO A 556 43.78 6.45 -2.16
CA PRO A 556 43.83 5.44 -3.23
C PRO A 556 42.64 4.47 -3.23
N ASP A 557 41.94 4.34 -2.11
CA ASP A 557 40.79 3.45 -1.93
C ASP A 557 39.45 4.17 -2.13
N LEU A 558 39.46 5.44 -2.57
CA LEU A 558 38.26 6.26 -2.80
C LEU A 558 37.16 5.44 -3.45
N VAL A 559 35.99 5.47 -2.82
CA VAL A 559 34.82 4.68 -3.21
C VAL A 559 33.74 5.49 -3.87
N ALA A 560 33.61 6.77 -3.53
CA ALA A 560 32.59 7.62 -4.10
C ALA A 560 32.93 9.09 -3.93
N ILE A 561 32.25 9.93 -4.70
CA ILE A 561 32.15 11.37 -4.48
C ILE A 561 30.68 11.79 -4.56
N PHE A 562 30.28 12.81 -3.81
CA PHE A 562 28.97 13.45 -4.01
C PHE A 562 29.06 14.52 -5.07
N GLU A 563 28.03 14.66 -5.90
CA GLU A 563 27.93 15.72 -6.88
C GLU A 563 26.98 16.83 -6.40
N ALA A 564 27.30 18.08 -6.75
CA ALA A 564 26.44 19.23 -6.45
C ALA A 564 25.02 19.14 -7.04
N ASN A 565 24.78 18.24 -8.01
CA ASN A 565 23.45 17.98 -8.57
C ASN A 565 22.59 17.03 -7.69
N GLY A 566 23.08 16.62 -6.52
CA GLY A 566 22.40 15.71 -5.61
C GLY A 566 22.57 14.22 -5.95
N GLY A 567 23.46 13.87 -6.89
CA GLY A 567 23.85 12.50 -7.19
C GLY A 567 25.15 12.08 -6.49
N ALA A 568 25.53 10.82 -6.66
CA ALA A 568 26.83 10.30 -6.25
C ALA A 568 27.49 9.54 -7.41
N ASN A 569 28.80 9.71 -7.57
CA ASN A 569 29.60 8.83 -8.43
C ASN A 569 30.28 7.79 -7.56
N VAL A 570 29.96 6.52 -7.74
CA VAL A 570 30.55 5.40 -6.99
C VAL A 570 31.51 4.64 -7.90
N ILE A 571 32.66 4.25 -7.35
CA ILE A 571 33.82 3.70 -8.05
C ILE A 571 33.95 2.20 -7.74
N GLY A 572 34.00 1.38 -8.77
CA GLY A 572 34.09 -0.08 -8.69
C GLY A 572 35.42 -0.62 -9.22
N ARG A 573 35.92 -1.68 -8.57
CA ARG A 573 37.18 -2.38 -8.91
C ARG A 573 36.98 -3.87 -9.24
N SER A 574 35.73 -4.31 -9.34
CA SER A 574 35.37 -5.73 -9.53
C SER A 574 34.17 -5.91 -10.47
N GLY A 575 34.05 -5.02 -11.45
CA GLY A 575 32.97 -4.99 -12.43
C GLY A 575 31.71 -4.26 -11.96
N LEU A 576 30.76 -4.10 -12.87
CA LEU A 576 29.52 -3.36 -12.66
C LEU A 576 28.63 -3.98 -11.59
N LEU A 577 28.47 -5.31 -11.59
CA LEU A 577 27.54 -5.96 -10.67
C LEU A 577 27.97 -5.86 -9.20
N GLU A 578 29.28 -5.98 -8.92
CA GLU A 578 29.81 -5.78 -7.56
C GLU A 578 29.73 -4.32 -7.13
N LEU A 579 29.98 -3.38 -8.06
CA LEU A 579 29.76 -1.96 -7.83
C LEU A 579 28.29 -1.69 -7.45
N ALA A 580 27.33 -2.27 -8.17
CA ALA A 580 25.91 -2.10 -7.88
C ALA A 580 25.53 -2.63 -6.50
N LYS A 581 26.02 -3.81 -6.10
CA LYS A 581 25.82 -4.33 -4.74
C LYS A 581 26.37 -3.39 -3.67
N PHE A 582 27.52 -2.77 -3.95
CA PHE A 582 28.14 -1.84 -3.01
C PHE A 582 27.38 -0.53 -2.89
N VAL A 583 26.79 -0.01 -3.98
CA VAL A 583 25.89 1.15 -3.94
C VAL A 583 24.74 0.93 -2.97
N VAL A 584 24.14 -0.27 -2.94
CA VAL A 584 23.06 -0.61 -1.98
C VAL A 584 23.55 -0.46 -0.54
N LEU A 585 24.77 -0.93 -0.24
CA LEU A 585 25.33 -0.84 1.11
C LEU A 585 25.72 0.59 1.50
N LEU A 586 26.20 1.40 0.55
CA LEU A 586 26.48 2.82 0.78
C LEU A 586 25.19 3.59 1.03
N GLU A 587 24.13 3.31 0.28
CA GLU A 587 22.81 3.90 0.48
C GLU A 587 22.20 3.53 1.84
N GLU A 588 22.25 2.24 2.21
CA GLU A 588 21.79 1.77 3.53
C GLU A 588 22.61 2.41 4.67
N GLY A 589 23.94 2.52 4.50
CA GLY A 589 24.79 3.21 5.47
C GLY A 589 24.47 4.69 5.62
N ALA A 590 24.23 5.37 4.49
CA ALA A 590 23.80 6.77 4.46
C ALA A 590 22.45 6.97 5.16
N GLN A 591 21.50 6.04 4.96
CA GLN A 591 20.20 6.03 5.64
C GLN A 591 20.36 5.91 7.16
N TYR A 592 21.07 4.89 7.64
CA TYR A 592 21.24 4.69 9.07
C TYR A 592 21.95 5.87 9.73
N GLN A 593 22.94 6.46 9.05
CA GLN A 593 23.64 7.62 9.57
C GLN A 593 22.74 8.86 9.61
N ALA A 594 21.87 9.07 8.61
CA ALA A 594 20.91 10.18 8.63
C ALA A 594 19.89 10.04 9.77
N ILE A 595 19.42 8.82 10.04
CA ILE A 595 18.58 8.52 11.20
C ILE A 595 19.36 8.74 12.51
N ALA A 596 20.63 8.32 12.56
CA ALA A 596 21.46 8.49 13.75
C ALA A 596 21.68 9.97 14.11
N GLU A 597 21.76 10.88 13.14
CA GLU A 597 21.84 12.33 13.39
C GLU A 597 20.66 12.83 14.26
N THR A 598 19.46 12.28 14.09
CA THR A 598 18.30 12.65 14.92
C THR A 598 18.37 12.07 16.34
N LEU A 599 19.29 11.13 16.58
CA LEU A 599 19.48 10.40 17.84
C LEU A 599 20.79 10.77 18.56
N GLY A 600 21.47 11.85 18.13
CA GLY A 600 22.73 12.32 18.73
C GLY A 600 23.99 12.03 17.91
N GLY A 601 23.84 11.52 16.69
CA GLY A 601 24.92 11.27 15.74
C GLY A 601 25.42 9.83 15.74
N SER A 602 25.96 9.40 14.60
CA SER A 602 26.71 8.14 14.51
C SER A 602 28.10 8.30 15.11
N VAL A 603 28.72 7.21 15.56
CA VAL A 603 30.11 7.17 16.05
C VAL A 603 30.90 6.07 15.36
N GLU A 604 32.23 6.14 15.41
CA GLU A 604 33.09 5.07 14.89
C GLU A 604 32.89 3.78 15.69
N PHE A 605 32.99 2.65 14.99
CA PHE A 605 33.12 1.36 15.65
C PHE A 605 34.47 1.25 16.36
N ASP A 606 34.50 0.47 17.44
CA ASP A 606 35.75 0.09 18.08
C ASP A 606 36.71 -0.56 17.06
N PRO A 607 38.03 -0.25 17.09
CA PRO A 607 39.00 -0.82 16.16
C PRO A 607 38.97 -2.35 16.07
N SER A 608 38.61 -3.05 17.16
CA SER A 608 38.46 -4.51 17.15
C SER A 608 37.35 -4.98 16.21
N ASN A 609 36.27 -4.21 16.06
CA ASN A 609 35.20 -4.51 15.11
C ASN A 609 35.68 -4.31 13.67
N LEU A 610 36.39 -3.22 13.38
CA LEU A 610 37.00 -2.99 12.05
C LEU A 610 37.94 -4.13 11.66
N ALA A 611 38.78 -4.59 12.58
CA ALA A 611 39.65 -5.74 12.37
C ALA A 611 38.86 -7.03 12.03
N VAL A 612 37.73 -7.27 12.70
CA VAL A 612 36.84 -8.40 12.39
C VAL A 612 36.17 -8.24 11.02
N GLN A 613 35.69 -7.04 10.68
CA GLN A 613 35.05 -6.81 9.38
C GLN A 613 36.04 -7.02 8.24
N TRP A 614 37.20 -6.36 8.28
CA TRP A 614 38.23 -6.50 7.25
C TRP A 614 38.87 -7.89 7.20
N GLY A 615 38.85 -8.64 8.30
CA GLY A 615 39.23 -10.05 8.31
C GLY A 615 38.34 -10.93 7.42
N ARG A 616 37.07 -10.55 7.22
CA ARG A 616 36.12 -11.30 6.38
C ARG A 616 36.34 -11.10 4.88
N THR A 617 37.08 -10.06 4.49
CA THR A 617 37.28 -9.67 3.09
C THR A 617 38.74 -9.66 2.67
N GLY A 618 39.66 -10.03 3.57
CA GLY A 618 41.09 -10.03 3.31
C GLY A 618 41.74 -8.65 3.36
N LEU A 619 41.01 -7.60 3.74
CA LEU A 619 41.53 -6.24 3.87
C LEU A 619 42.34 -6.02 5.15
N ALA A 620 42.27 -6.93 6.13
CA ALA A 620 42.86 -6.72 7.46
C ALA A 620 44.38 -6.54 7.43
N ASP A 621 45.10 -7.29 6.58
CA ASP A 621 46.56 -7.18 6.51
C ASP A 621 47.00 -5.86 5.90
N GLU A 622 46.30 -5.39 4.87
CA GLU A 622 46.57 -4.08 4.26
C GLU A 622 46.21 -2.94 5.23
N ALA A 623 45.09 -3.06 5.93
CA ALA A 623 44.70 -2.10 6.95
C ALA A 623 45.75 -1.96 8.06
N ARG A 624 46.32 -3.08 8.54
CA ARG A 624 47.43 -3.06 9.52
C ARG A 624 48.69 -2.44 8.93
N ARG A 625 49.06 -2.77 7.68
CA ARG A 625 50.23 -2.18 7.01
C ARG A 625 50.13 -0.66 6.91
N ARG A 626 48.92 -0.14 6.72
CA ARG A 626 48.63 1.30 6.62
C ARG A 626 48.32 1.98 7.96
N GLY A 627 48.33 1.24 9.07
CA GLY A 627 48.07 1.79 10.41
C GLY A 627 46.62 2.22 10.64
N LEU A 628 45.65 1.60 9.95
CA LEU A 628 44.22 1.90 10.08
C LEU A 628 43.56 1.13 11.25
N ILE A 629 44.16 0.02 11.69
CA ILE A 629 43.79 -0.80 12.87
C ILE A 629 45.03 -1.37 13.55
#